data_AF-X1W390-F1
#
_entry.id   AF-X1W390-F1
#
_cell.length_a   1.000
_cell.length_b   1.000
_cell.length_c   1.000
_cell.angle_alpha   90.00
_cell.angle_beta   90.00
_cell.angle_gamma   90.00
#
_symmetry.space_group_name_H-M   'P 1'
#
loop_
_entity.id
_entity.type
_entity.pdbx_description
1 polymer ?
#
loop_
_entity_poly.entity_id
_entity_poly.type
_entity_poly.pdbx_seq_one_letter_code
_entity_poly.pdbx_strand_id
1 'polypeptide(L)'
;EGGIAVLTGSLAPQGAVVKQSAVSEKMKNFRGKARVFDSEEEAVKSIYEGRIREGEVIVIRYEGPQGGPGMREMLSPTAALVGMGLTESAFLITDGRFSGGTRGSCIGHICPEAQVGGPIALLQDGDEIIIDIRERLLNINLSEEELKKRRENWKKPPSGVKEGYLARYSRLVGPASQGARLK
;
A
#
# COMPACT_ATOMS: atom_id res chain seq x y z
N GLU A 1 21.67 8.18 8.28
CA GLU A 1 20.40 8.76 7.80
C GLU A 1 19.32 8.68 8.87
N GLY A 2 18.21 9.41 8.71
CA GLY A 2 17.05 9.30 9.60
C GLY A 2 16.30 7.96 9.45
N GLY A 3 15.42 7.63 10.40
CA GLY A 3 14.71 6.34 10.42
C GLY A 3 13.55 6.21 9.43
N ILE A 4 13.13 7.30 8.80
CA ILE A 4 12.01 7.37 7.84
C ILE A 4 12.55 7.79 6.48
N ALA A 5 12.01 7.18 5.43
CA ALA A 5 12.28 7.52 4.05
C ALA A 5 10.98 7.72 3.26
N VAL A 6 11.04 8.60 2.27
CA VAL A 6 9.97 8.79 1.28
C VAL A 6 10.40 8.10 -0.01
N LEU A 7 9.56 7.23 -0.53
CA LEU A 7 9.76 6.54 -1.80
C LEU A 7 8.88 7.17 -2.87
N THR A 8 9.38 7.29 -4.09
CA THR A 8 8.63 7.75 -5.27
C THR A 8 8.82 6.78 -6.42
N GLY A 9 7.96 6.85 -7.44
CA GLY A 9 8.06 5.99 -8.61
C GLY A 9 6.72 5.77 -9.28
N SER A 10 6.66 4.87 -10.26
CA SER A 10 5.45 4.62 -11.04
C SER A 10 4.28 4.11 -10.17
N LEU A 11 4.55 3.47 -9.04
CA LEU A 11 3.50 3.02 -8.11
C LEU A 11 3.04 4.13 -7.14
N ALA A 12 3.95 5.04 -6.76
CA ALA A 12 3.69 6.11 -5.80
C ALA A 12 4.21 7.47 -6.30
N PRO A 13 3.60 8.04 -7.35
CA PRO A 13 4.11 9.25 -7.99
C PRO A 13 4.01 10.50 -7.10
N GLN A 14 3.17 10.48 -6.06
CA GLN A 14 3.09 11.54 -5.04
C GLN A 14 3.76 11.16 -3.72
N GLY A 15 4.47 10.03 -3.69
CA GLY A 15 5.20 9.55 -2.52
C GLY A 15 4.51 8.41 -1.79
N ALA A 16 5.33 7.66 -1.06
CA ALA A 16 4.98 6.65 -0.07
C ALA A 16 5.99 6.72 1.09
N VAL A 17 5.64 6.19 2.26
CA VAL A 17 6.47 6.31 3.46
C VAL A 17 6.89 4.92 3.95
N VAL A 18 8.19 4.78 4.24
CA VAL A 18 8.76 3.58 4.86
C VAL A 18 9.58 3.95 6.09
N LYS A 19 9.43 3.18 7.17
CA LYS A 19 10.32 3.25 8.34
C LYS A 19 11.58 2.44 8.03
N GLN A 20 12.50 3.02 7.26
CA GLN A 20 13.68 2.32 6.75
C GLN A 20 14.60 1.73 7.83
N SER A 21 14.58 2.25 9.06
CA SER A 21 15.33 1.67 10.18
C SER A 21 14.76 0.35 10.69
N ALA A 22 13.53 0.01 10.34
CA ALA A 22 12.86 -1.22 10.71
C ALA A 22 12.89 -2.29 9.59
N VAL A 23 13.49 -1.98 8.44
CA VAL A 23 13.64 -2.89 7.30
C VAL A 23 15.05 -3.48 7.31
N SER A 24 15.16 -4.80 7.21
CA SER A 24 16.46 -5.48 7.17
C SER A 24 17.24 -5.15 5.90
N GLU A 25 18.58 -5.18 5.94
CA GLU A 25 19.43 -4.78 4.81
C GLU A 25 19.13 -5.58 3.53
N LYS A 26 18.84 -6.88 3.65
CA LYS A 26 18.50 -7.73 2.51
C LYS A 26 17.16 -7.38 1.86
N MET A 27 16.27 -6.69 2.57
CA MET A 27 14.96 -6.27 2.07
C MET A 27 14.99 -4.85 1.49
N LYS A 28 16.12 -4.12 1.57
CA LYS A 28 16.20 -2.74 1.05
C LYS A 28 16.20 -2.66 -0.48
N ASN A 29 16.54 -3.74 -1.17
CA ASN A 29 16.33 -3.91 -2.60
C ASN A 29 15.56 -5.21 -2.80
N PHE A 30 14.29 -5.09 -3.21
CA PHE A 30 13.36 -6.21 -3.27
C PHE A 30 12.55 -6.14 -4.56
N ARG A 31 12.33 -7.32 -5.15
CA ARG A 31 11.44 -7.50 -6.29
C ARG A 31 10.51 -8.65 -5.97
N GLY A 32 9.22 -8.43 -6.13
CA GLY A 32 8.25 -9.45 -5.80
C GLY A 32 6.97 -9.36 -6.60
N LYS A 33 6.22 -10.46 -6.62
CA LYS A 33 4.94 -10.56 -7.29
C LYS A 33 3.84 -10.03 -6.38
N ALA A 34 2.99 -9.17 -6.92
CA ALA A 34 1.88 -8.58 -6.21
C ALA A 34 0.87 -9.65 -5.83
N ARG A 35 0.39 -9.57 -4.60
CA ARG A 35 -0.79 -10.28 -4.11
C ARG A 35 -1.75 -9.24 -3.56
N VAL A 36 -2.84 -8.99 -4.27
CA VAL A 36 -3.67 -7.80 -4.14
C VAL A 36 -4.94 -8.10 -3.34
N PHE A 37 -5.21 -7.25 -2.36
CA PHE A 37 -6.39 -7.29 -1.49
C PHE A 37 -7.05 -5.93 -1.44
N ASP A 38 -8.38 -5.92 -1.40
CA ASP A 38 -9.19 -4.70 -1.35
C ASP A 38 -9.57 -4.31 0.10
N SER A 39 -9.12 -5.08 1.10
CA SER A 39 -9.34 -4.81 2.52
C SER A 39 -8.26 -5.42 3.42
N GLU A 40 -8.05 -4.84 4.60
CA GLU A 40 -7.21 -5.40 5.67
C GLU A 40 -7.62 -6.85 6.02
N GLU A 41 -8.93 -7.10 6.14
CA GLU A 41 -9.49 -8.37 6.59
C GLU A 41 -9.15 -9.53 5.65
N GLU A 42 -9.25 -9.30 4.34
CA GLU A 42 -8.90 -10.30 3.33
C GLU A 42 -7.40 -10.62 3.34
N ALA A 43 -6.55 -9.59 3.47
CA ALA A 43 -5.11 -9.76 3.54
C ALA A 43 -4.69 -10.58 4.78
N VAL A 44 -5.21 -10.22 5.96
CA VAL A 44 -4.94 -10.93 7.21
C VAL A 44 -5.36 -12.39 7.13
N LYS A 45 -6.58 -12.65 6.62
CA LYS A 45 -7.07 -14.01 6.42
C LYS A 45 -6.14 -14.81 5.50
N SER A 46 -5.73 -14.23 4.38
CA SER A 46 -4.83 -14.89 3.42
C SER A 46 -3.45 -15.19 4.00
N ILE A 47 -2.91 -14.31 4.87
CA ILE A 47 -1.64 -14.54 5.57
C ILE A 47 -1.76 -15.76 6.50
N TYR A 48 -2.79 -15.81 7.36
CA TYR A 48 -2.96 -16.91 8.30
C TYR A 48 -3.30 -18.25 7.64
N GLU A 49 -3.98 -18.23 6.50
CA GLU A 49 -4.25 -19.43 5.70
C GLU A 49 -3.02 -19.92 4.90
N GLY A 50 -1.84 -19.30 5.06
CA GLY A 50 -0.60 -19.71 4.39
C GLY A 50 -0.65 -19.52 2.87
N ARG A 51 -1.50 -18.62 2.37
CA ARG A 51 -1.64 -18.35 0.93
C ARG A 51 -0.62 -17.33 0.42
N ILE A 52 0.12 -16.69 1.31
CA ILE A 52 1.22 -15.78 0.98
C ILE A 52 2.51 -16.59 0.88
N ARG A 53 3.29 -16.33 -0.16
CA ARG A 53 4.57 -16.98 -0.41
C ARG A 53 5.73 -16.02 -0.18
N GLU A 54 6.90 -16.58 0.09
CA GLU A 54 8.15 -15.82 0.07
C GLU A 54 8.38 -15.18 -1.31
N GLY A 55 8.89 -13.97 -1.33
CA GLY A 55 9.08 -13.18 -2.55
C GLY A 55 7.83 -12.43 -3.02
N GLU A 56 6.71 -12.48 -2.29
CA GLU A 56 5.51 -11.73 -2.65
C GLU A 56 5.49 -10.31 -2.04
N VAL A 57 4.76 -9.42 -2.72
CA VAL A 57 4.39 -8.09 -2.21
C VAL A 57 2.88 -8.10 -1.95
N ILE A 58 2.50 -8.12 -0.69
CA ILE A 58 1.11 -8.01 -0.26
C ILE A 58 0.67 -6.57 -0.43
N VAL A 59 -0.35 -6.35 -1.24
CA VAL A 59 -0.91 -5.03 -1.53
C VAL A 59 -2.28 -4.93 -0.88
N ILE A 60 -2.45 -4.00 0.05
CA ILE A 60 -3.74 -3.70 0.67
C ILE A 60 -4.18 -2.32 0.19
N ARG A 61 -5.23 -2.25 -0.62
CA ARG A 61 -5.68 -1.00 -1.24
C ARG A 61 -7.10 -0.65 -0.80
N TYR A 62 -7.51 0.59 -1.11
CA TYR A 62 -8.77 1.19 -0.64
C TYR A 62 -8.81 1.42 0.87
N GLU A 63 -7.65 1.51 1.51
CA GLU A 63 -7.50 1.83 2.93
C GLU A 63 -7.03 3.28 3.16
N GLY A 64 -6.94 4.06 2.08
CA GLY A 64 -6.55 5.47 2.10
C GLY A 64 -7.59 6.43 2.73
N PRO A 65 -7.31 7.75 2.73
CA PRO A 65 -8.20 8.75 3.29
C PRO A 65 -9.64 8.68 2.76
N GLN A 66 -9.83 8.60 1.44
CA GLN A 66 -11.17 8.50 0.85
C GLN A 66 -11.69 7.07 0.81
N GLY A 67 -10.80 6.10 0.58
CA GLY A 67 -11.13 4.68 0.40
C GLY A 67 -11.68 4.01 1.65
N GLY A 68 -10.96 4.14 2.77
CA GLY A 68 -11.27 3.45 4.03
C GLY A 68 -12.73 3.68 4.50
N PRO A 69 -13.22 4.93 4.56
CA PRO A 69 -12.53 6.22 4.66
C PRO A 69 -11.86 6.43 6.03
N GLY A 70 -10.98 7.42 6.13
CA GLY A 70 -10.33 7.81 7.39
C GLY A 70 -8.89 7.31 7.53
N MET A 71 -8.36 6.62 6.52
CA MET A 71 -7.00 6.12 6.50
C MET A 71 -6.67 5.32 7.77
N ARG A 72 -7.34 4.18 7.98
CA ARG A 72 -7.20 3.42 9.24
C ARG A 72 -5.76 2.93 9.46
N GLU A 73 -5.41 2.78 10.72
CA GLU A 73 -4.14 2.17 11.11
C GLU A 73 -4.27 0.66 11.13
N MET A 74 -3.42 -0.03 10.37
CA MET A 74 -3.43 -1.49 10.29
C MET A 74 -2.28 -2.07 11.09
N LEU A 75 -2.57 -2.65 12.25
CA LEU A 75 -1.61 -3.44 13.03
C LEU A 75 -1.67 -4.93 12.64
N SER A 76 -2.87 -5.43 12.38
CA SER A 76 -3.15 -6.86 12.19
C SER A 76 -2.35 -7.51 11.06
N PRO A 77 -2.23 -6.93 9.86
CA PRO A 77 -1.45 -7.53 8.78
C PRO A 77 0.04 -7.63 9.13
N THR A 78 0.57 -6.61 9.81
CA THR A 78 1.98 -6.59 10.21
C THR A 78 2.26 -7.64 11.29
N ALA A 79 1.34 -7.81 12.24
CA ALA A 79 1.44 -8.85 13.26
C ALA A 79 1.32 -10.26 12.67
N ALA A 80 0.40 -10.45 11.71
CA ALA A 80 0.25 -11.72 10.99
C ALA A 80 1.52 -12.09 10.22
N LEU A 81 2.13 -11.12 9.53
CA LEU A 81 3.35 -11.32 8.75
C LEU A 81 4.56 -11.69 9.64
N VAL A 82 4.66 -11.09 10.83
CA VAL A 82 5.63 -11.49 11.87
C VAL A 82 5.34 -12.90 12.38
N GLY A 83 4.09 -13.19 12.72
CA GLY A 83 3.68 -14.50 13.26
C GLY A 83 3.91 -15.66 12.29
N MET A 84 3.81 -15.40 10.99
CA MET A 84 4.08 -16.37 9.92
C MET A 84 5.56 -16.41 9.51
N GLY A 85 6.44 -15.61 10.11
CA GLY A 85 7.87 -15.60 9.81
C GLY A 85 8.25 -15.00 8.45
N LEU A 86 7.38 -14.17 7.86
CA LEU A 86 7.53 -13.64 6.49
C LEU A 86 8.15 -12.23 6.42
N THR A 87 8.54 -11.64 7.57
CA THR A 87 9.08 -10.26 7.65
C THR A 87 10.32 -10.00 6.82
N GLU A 88 11.06 -11.08 6.56
CA GLU A 88 12.34 -11.06 5.88
C GLU A 88 12.29 -11.62 4.46
N SER A 89 11.09 -11.93 3.96
CA SER A 89 10.88 -12.56 2.65
C SER A 89 9.68 -12.00 1.89
N ALA A 90 8.78 -11.25 2.52
CA ALA A 90 7.66 -10.58 1.87
C ALA A 90 7.59 -9.09 2.25
N PHE A 91 7.05 -8.28 1.34
CA PHE A 91 6.71 -6.89 1.60
C PHE A 91 5.20 -6.73 1.80
N LEU A 92 4.83 -5.72 2.59
CA LEU A 92 3.44 -5.34 2.76
C LEU A 92 3.27 -3.84 2.48
N ILE A 93 2.41 -3.49 1.54
CA ILE A 93 2.26 -2.13 1.04
C ILE A 93 0.80 -1.68 1.02
N THR A 94 0.55 -0.38 1.21
CA THR A 94 -0.80 0.16 1.26
C THR A 94 -0.91 1.66 0.97
N ASP A 95 -2.09 2.09 0.53
CA ASP A 95 -2.52 3.49 0.53
C ASP A 95 -3.04 3.98 1.91
N GLY A 96 -3.27 3.06 2.86
CA GLY A 96 -3.56 3.33 4.27
C GLY A 96 -2.32 3.57 5.13
N ARG A 97 -2.41 3.29 6.44
CA ARG A 97 -1.32 3.50 7.43
C ARG A 97 -0.96 2.22 8.17
N PHE A 98 0.29 2.15 8.64
CA PHE A 98 0.73 1.15 9.61
C PHE A 98 1.00 1.79 10.97
N SER A 99 1.03 0.95 12.00
CA SER A 99 1.31 1.39 13.36
C SER A 99 2.76 1.85 13.53
N GLY A 100 2.98 2.82 14.42
CA GLY A 100 4.35 3.28 14.75
C GLY A 100 5.24 2.17 15.32
N GLY A 101 4.61 1.16 15.93
CA GLY A 101 5.25 -0.06 16.43
C GLY A 101 5.62 -1.09 15.35
N THR A 102 5.18 -0.90 14.10
CA THR A 102 5.46 -1.82 13.00
C THR A 102 6.96 -2.01 12.82
N ARG A 103 7.34 -3.29 12.75
CA ARG A 103 8.67 -3.78 12.41
C ARG A 103 8.59 -4.50 11.07
N GLY A 104 9.64 -4.43 10.26
CA GLY A 104 9.73 -5.15 9.00
C GLY A 104 9.35 -4.34 7.76
N SER A 105 9.21 -5.06 6.66
CA SER A 105 9.15 -4.59 5.28
C SER A 105 7.78 -4.01 4.90
N CYS A 106 7.41 -2.90 5.54
CA CYS A 106 6.09 -2.26 5.38
C CYS A 106 6.18 -0.85 4.79
N ILE A 107 5.38 -0.57 3.75
CA ILE A 107 5.33 0.75 3.07
C ILE A 107 3.89 1.27 3.06
N GLY A 108 3.64 2.38 3.75
CA GLY A 108 2.31 2.99 3.83
C GLY A 108 2.21 4.30 3.04
N HIS A 109 1.03 4.91 3.10
CA HIS A 109 0.75 6.24 2.57
C HIS A 109 1.01 6.35 1.06
N ILE A 110 0.86 5.27 0.29
CA ILE A 110 1.03 5.30 -1.15
C ILE A 110 0.03 6.29 -1.75
N CYS A 111 0.57 7.31 -2.44
CA CYS A 111 -0.20 8.37 -3.06
C CYS A 111 0.05 8.43 -4.57
N PRO A 112 -1.00 8.64 -5.40
CA PRO A 112 -2.42 8.73 -5.03
C PRO A 112 -3.00 7.40 -4.53
N GLU A 113 -3.98 7.47 -3.63
CA GLU A 113 -4.69 6.29 -3.11
C GLU A 113 -5.53 5.59 -4.19
N ALA A 114 -5.96 4.36 -3.91
CA ALA A 114 -6.73 3.58 -4.88
C ALA A 114 -8.11 4.20 -5.18
N GLN A 115 -8.77 4.81 -4.19
CA GLN A 115 -10.11 5.38 -4.33
C GLN A 115 -10.19 6.57 -5.31
N VAL A 116 -9.04 7.16 -5.67
CA VAL A 116 -8.93 8.24 -6.66
C VAL A 116 -8.27 7.78 -7.97
N GLY A 117 -8.09 6.47 -8.16
CA GLY A 117 -7.50 5.92 -9.39
C GLY A 117 -5.97 6.06 -9.44
N GLY A 118 -5.32 6.07 -8.29
CA GLY A 118 -3.85 5.99 -8.20
C GLY A 118 -3.31 4.69 -8.79
N PRO A 119 -2.00 4.60 -9.12
CA PRO A 119 -1.42 3.41 -9.73
C PRO A 119 -1.63 2.12 -8.90
N ILE A 120 -1.68 2.22 -7.57
CA ILE A 120 -2.02 1.10 -6.68
C ILE A 120 -3.41 0.48 -6.96
N ALA A 121 -4.36 1.25 -7.49
CA ALA A 121 -5.68 0.75 -7.90
C ALA A 121 -5.62 -0.17 -9.13
N LEU A 122 -4.54 -0.08 -9.91
CA LEU A 122 -4.39 -0.76 -11.20
C LEU A 122 -3.62 -2.09 -11.09
N LEU A 123 -3.06 -2.36 -9.92
CA LEU A 123 -2.35 -3.61 -9.64
C LEU A 123 -3.30 -4.81 -9.73
N GLN A 124 -2.75 -5.90 -10.25
CA GLN A 124 -3.34 -7.23 -10.36
C GLN A 124 -2.38 -8.25 -9.76
N ASP A 125 -2.91 -9.41 -9.35
CA ASP A 125 -2.10 -10.51 -8.86
C ASP A 125 -1.04 -10.92 -9.91
N GLY A 126 0.21 -11.06 -9.46
CA GLY A 126 1.33 -11.45 -10.31
C GLY A 126 2.09 -10.29 -10.97
N ASP A 127 1.59 -9.05 -10.89
CA ASP A 127 2.38 -7.88 -11.33
C ASP A 127 3.67 -7.79 -10.52
N GLU A 128 4.79 -7.45 -11.15
CA GLU A 128 6.05 -7.30 -10.44
C GLU A 128 6.20 -5.89 -9.87
N ILE A 129 6.53 -5.79 -8.59
CA ILE A 129 6.79 -4.55 -7.88
C ILE A 129 8.28 -4.50 -7.54
N ILE A 130 8.90 -3.36 -7.84
CA ILE A 130 10.32 -3.09 -7.58
C ILE A 130 10.41 -2.07 -6.46
N ILE A 131 11.09 -2.45 -5.38
CA ILE A 131 11.29 -1.63 -4.18
C ILE A 131 12.79 -1.44 -4.02
N ASP A 132 13.24 -0.18 -4.05
CA ASP A 132 14.60 0.19 -3.69
C ASP A 132 14.59 1.32 -2.66
N ILE A 133 14.78 0.97 -1.40
CA ILE A 133 14.76 1.93 -0.29
C ILE A 133 15.99 2.84 -0.32
N ARG A 134 17.11 2.36 -0.87
CA ARG A 134 18.36 3.13 -0.96
C ARG A 134 18.23 4.23 -2.02
N GLU A 135 17.68 3.88 -3.17
CA GLU A 135 17.43 4.80 -4.28
C GLU A 135 16.09 5.56 -4.17
N ARG A 136 15.32 5.31 -3.10
CA ARG A 136 14.00 5.91 -2.85
C ARG A 136 12.96 5.57 -3.94
N LEU A 137 13.02 4.36 -4.49
CA LEU A 137 12.16 3.91 -5.59
C LEU A 137 11.06 2.94 -5.15
N LEU A 138 9.86 3.16 -5.69
CA LEU A 138 8.71 2.26 -5.60
C LEU A 138 8.00 2.21 -6.95
N ASN A 139 8.25 1.17 -7.74
CA ASN A 139 7.81 1.04 -9.12
C ASN A 139 6.96 -0.22 -9.35
N ILE A 140 6.04 -0.12 -10.30
CA ILE A 140 5.41 -1.26 -10.95
C ILE A 140 6.20 -1.57 -12.22
N ASN A 141 6.57 -2.83 -12.44
CA ASN A 141 7.21 -3.29 -13.66
C ASN A 141 6.15 -3.62 -14.73
N LEU A 142 5.42 -2.60 -15.16
CA LEU A 142 4.46 -2.63 -16.27
C LEU A 142 4.78 -1.50 -17.24
N SER A 143 4.46 -1.69 -18.51
CA SER A 143 4.60 -0.63 -19.50
C SER A 143 3.53 0.45 -19.31
N GLU A 144 3.81 1.66 -19.78
CA GLU A 144 2.86 2.78 -19.71
C GLU A 144 1.57 2.48 -20.48
N GLU A 145 1.66 1.73 -21.59
CA GLU A 145 0.50 1.31 -22.39
C GLU A 145 -0.44 0.40 -21.58
N GLU A 146 0.10 -0.56 -20.84
CA GLU A 146 -0.69 -1.46 -20.00
C GLU A 146 -1.32 -0.69 -18.83
N LEU A 147 -0.55 0.19 -18.16
CA LEU A 147 -1.09 1.04 -17.10
C LEU A 147 -2.21 1.96 -17.61
N LYS A 148 -2.06 2.53 -18.80
CA LYS A 148 -3.08 3.35 -19.45
C LYS A 148 -4.34 2.53 -19.73
N LYS A 149 -4.19 1.35 -20.34
CA LYS A 149 -5.31 0.45 -20.63
C LYS A 149 -6.06 0.05 -19.36
N ARG A 150 -5.35 -0.29 -18.27
CA ARG A 150 -5.98 -0.61 -16.98
C ARG A 150 -6.70 0.60 -16.38
N ARG A 151 -6.11 1.79 -16.49
CA ARG A 151 -6.71 3.05 -16.04
C ARG A 151 -8.02 3.37 -16.77
N GLU A 152 -8.07 3.14 -18.08
CA GLU A 152 -9.28 3.35 -18.89
C GLU A 152 -10.42 2.38 -18.49
N ASN A 153 -10.08 1.18 -18.04
CA ASN A 153 -11.04 0.18 -17.58
C ASN A 153 -11.36 0.27 -16.08
N TRP A 154 -10.64 1.11 -15.32
CA TRP A 154 -10.83 1.23 -13.88
C TRP A 154 -12.15 1.95 -13.57
N LYS A 155 -12.95 1.31 -12.70
CA LYS A 155 -14.20 1.88 -12.19
C LYS A 155 -14.03 2.13 -10.71
N LYS A 156 -14.25 3.39 -10.29
CA LYS A 156 -14.20 3.78 -8.88
C LYS A 156 -15.19 2.93 -8.06
N PRO A 157 -14.72 2.16 -7.06
CA PRO A 157 -15.62 1.43 -6.19
C PRO A 157 -16.54 2.36 -5.41
N PRO A 158 -17.77 1.93 -5.09
CA PRO A 158 -18.65 2.70 -4.23
C PRO A 158 -18.01 2.83 -2.84
N SER A 159 -18.18 3.99 -2.20
CA SER A 159 -17.77 4.11 -0.80
C SER A 159 -18.66 3.23 0.08
N GLY A 160 -18.04 2.51 1.02
CA GLY A 160 -18.75 1.74 2.05
C GLY A 160 -19.57 2.61 2.99
N VAL A 161 -19.29 3.92 3.05
CA VAL A 161 -19.99 4.88 3.91
C VAL A 161 -20.74 5.91 3.08
N LYS A 162 -22.07 5.87 3.12
CA LYS A 162 -22.93 6.75 2.30
C LYS A 162 -23.33 8.05 3.00
N GLU A 163 -23.41 8.05 4.33
CA GLU A 163 -23.94 9.15 5.13
C GLU A 163 -23.08 9.42 6.38
N GLY A 164 -23.40 10.49 7.11
CA GLY A 164 -22.71 10.86 8.34
C GLY A 164 -21.34 11.53 8.14
N TYR A 165 -20.55 11.59 9.21
CA TYR A 165 -19.30 12.34 9.24
C TYR A 165 -18.22 11.74 8.33
N LEU A 166 -18.09 10.41 8.29
CA LEU A 166 -17.12 9.74 7.43
C LEU A 166 -17.43 9.90 5.93
N ALA A 167 -18.71 9.97 5.55
CA ALA A 167 -19.09 10.32 4.17
C ALA A 167 -18.70 11.76 3.81
N ARG A 168 -18.82 12.71 4.76
CA ARG A 168 -18.33 14.09 4.57
C ARG A 168 -16.80 14.13 4.49
N TYR A 169 -16.11 13.43 5.37
CA TYR A 169 -14.65 13.30 5.37
C TYR A 169 -14.15 12.79 4.02
N SER A 170 -14.66 11.66 3.53
CA SER A 170 -14.27 11.05 2.25
C SER A 170 -14.42 12.00 1.06
N ARG A 171 -15.40 12.93 1.10
CA ARG A 171 -15.63 13.92 0.02
C ARG A 171 -14.69 15.13 0.09
N LEU A 172 -14.25 15.50 1.29
CA LEU A 172 -13.54 16.76 1.55
C LEU A 172 -12.04 16.57 1.79
N VAL A 173 -11.59 15.36 2.14
CA VAL A 173 -10.21 15.09 2.52
C VAL A 173 -9.27 15.15 1.30
N GLY A 174 -8.15 15.83 1.48
CA GLY A 174 -7.01 15.83 0.55
C GLY A 174 -6.16 14.55 0.64
N PRO A 175 -5.16 14.40 -0.23
CA PRO A 175 -4.30 13.22 -0.24
C PRO A 175 -3.42 13.15 1.02
N ALA A 176 -2.97 11.95 1.37
CA ALA A 176 -2.07 11.74 2.51
C ALA A 176 -0.72 12.46 2.33
N SER A 177 -0.26 12.65 1.09
CA SER A 177 0.93 13.44 0.74
C SER A 177 0.84 14.91 1.18
N GLN A 178 -0.36 15.43 1.41
CA GLN A 178 -0.63 16.79 1.93
C GLN A 178 -1.11 16.77 3.40
N GLY A 179 -0.95 15.63 4.09
CA GLY A 179 -1.35 15.44 5.47
C GLY A 179 -2.84 15.19 5.67
N ALA A 180 -3.56 14.73 4.63
CA ALA A 180 -4.99 14.38 4.69
C ALA A 180 -5.86 15.49 5.33
N ARG A 181 -5.56 16.74 5.00
CA ARG A 181 -6.31 17.91 5.49
C ARG A 181 -7.68 18.00 4.82
N LEU A 182 -8.69 18.41 5.56
CA LEU A 182 -9.99 18.76 4.99
C LEU A 182 -9.87 20.10 4.25
N LYS A 183 -10.55 20.19 3.10
CA LYS A 183 -10.78 21.46 2.40
C LYS A 183 -11.73 22.37 3.17
#